data_AF-A0AAD6UHK0-F1
#
_entry.id   AF-A0AAD6UHK0-F1
#
_cell.length_a   1.000
_cell.length_b   1.000
_cell.length_c   1.000
_cell.angle_alpha   90.00
_cell.angle_beta   90.00
_cell.angle_gamma   90.00
#
_symmetry.space_group_name_H-M   'P 1'
#
loop_
_entity.id
_entity.type
_entity.pdbx_description
1 polymer ?
#
loop_
_entity_poly.entity_id
_entity_poly.type
_entity_poly.pdbx_seq_one_letter_code
_entity_poly.pdbx_strand_id
1 'polypeptide(L)'
;MPGIELLSPDLLTDIMLRASESIDEKFTVSQVSQLWRNTALDTPLLWTSLKGYTTLDCHRVPLMLGRTGSTAMLHIDFIFGLATSSDRRALGALVPYVARIESLYLNVERSGSVELASLLDSHLEFPALNTLRLYGSHATPLSLSAPQLQSLEIDYFDMKSWDTVLVPSLEKISIWDVMGAGTELFSDILMRCPRAWSITFISNPTRDYNPDRDLHELFARRHLAPTLRELNLHLRELESVLKIGFCDTDLESLTGWVYNGEHESDFALLLDVMFPGVGPLVICDYLDSDSQQIKFHDDSGRIRRLKCYNEDSDIGLDAVWTYLSIHHDLHKTVRELRIPTWPNWSEYLDAFELYPPAQESITLIIDVSLGGWGEPDYDEPDWWTSRKLRISGLRKIEVIGSWTLVLISEVLGRIELPGSRKIEVCVSGETPEGVDSLSLGLSALQRALTELAENWVLCAHCIATA
;
A
#
# COMPACT_ATOMS: atom_id res chain seq x y z
N MET A 1 -22.85 -27.71 23.46
CA MET A 1 -22.50 -28.33 22.16
C MET A 1 -22.05 -29.77 22.41
N PRO A 2 -22.86 -30.79 22.07
CA PRO A 2 -22.43 -32.18 22.21
C PRO A 2 -21.47 -32.54 21.06
N GLY A 3 -20.24 -32.94 21.38
CA GLY A 3 -19.26 -33.45 20.40
C GLY A 3 -17.89 -32.77 20.38
N ILE A 4 -17.72 -31.58 20.96
CA ILE A 4 -16.41 -30.89 21.04
C ILE A 4 -15.42 -31.66 21.94
N GLU A 5 -15.91 -32.44 22.90
CA GLU A 5 -15.07 -33.26 23.80
C GLU A 5 -14.43 -34.47 23.10
N LEU A 6 -14.78 -34.75 21.83
CA LEU A 6 -14.24 -35.84 21.03
C LEU A 6 -13.11 -35.41 20.09
N LEU A 7 -12.72 -34.12 20.09
CA LEU A 7 -11.62 -33.64 19.26
C LEU A 7 -10.29 -34.22 19.77
N SER A 8 -9.48 -34.75 18.86
CA SER A 8 -8.14 -35.22 19.20
C SER A 8 -7.25 -34.04 19.62
N PRO A 9 -6.24 -34.25 20.49
CA PRO A 9 -5.29 -33.21 20.86
C PRO A 9 -4.61 -32.56 19.66
N ASP A 10 -4.26 -33.34 18.63
CA ASP A 10 -3.62 -32.83 17.40
C ASP A 10 -4.53 -31.85 16.65
N LEU A 11 -5.81 -32.19 16.48
CA LEU A 11 -6.78 -31.32 15.82
C LEU A 11 -7.04 -30.05 16.65
N LEU A 12 -7.04 -30.17 18.00
CA LEU A 12 -7.14 -29.03 18.89
C LEU A 12 -5.92 -28.10 18.77
N THR A 13 -4.71 -28.66 18.67
CA THR A 13 -3.49 -27.89 18.40
C THR A 13 -3.61 -27.12 17.09
N ASP A 14 -4.03 -27.76 16.01
CA ASP A 14 -4.22 -27.11 14.70
C ASP A 14 -5.27 -25.99 14.77
N ILE A 15 -6.37 -26.21 15.49
CA ILE A 15 -7.40 -25.18 15.70
C ILE A 15 -6.82 -24.00 16.46
N MET A 16 -6.12 -24.23 17.58
CA MET A 16 -5.54 -23.15 18.39
C MET A 16 -4.51 -22.33 17.62
N LEU A 17 -3.63 -22.98 16.86
CA LEU A 17 -2.61 -22.31 16.05
C LEU A 17 -3.21 -21.41 14.96
N ARG A 18 -4.41 -21.74 14.46
CA ARG A 18 -5.11 -20.95 13.44
C ARG A 18 -6.06 -19.90 14.01
N ALA A 19 -6.64 -20.16 15.18
CA ALA A 19 -7.71 -19.34 15.73
C ALA A 19 -7.25 -18.32 16.78
N SER A 20 -5.97 -18.33 17.18
CA SER A 20 -5.47 -17.42 18.21
C SER A 20 -4.19 -16.73 17.77
N GLU A 21 -4.34 -15.44 17.47
CA GLU A 21 -3.23 -14.59 17.04
C GLU A 21 -2.71 -13.75 18.21
N SER A 22 -3.63 -13.21 19.03
CA SER A 22 -3.27 -12.37 20.17
C SER A 22 -2.94 -13.18 21.43
N ILE A 23 -2.20 -12.53 22.35
CA ILE A 23 -1.95 -13.10 23.67
C ILE A 23 -3.27 -13.39 24.39
N ASP A 24 -4.23 -12.47 24.38
CA ASP A 24 -5.51 -12.66 25.05
C ASP A 24 -6.35 -13.81 24.48
N GLU A 25 -6.41 -13.95 23.16
CA GLU A 25 -7.11 -15.06 22.50
C GLU A 25 -6.54 -16.41 22.93
N LYS A 26 -5.21 -16.56 22.99
CA LYS A 26 -4.56 -17.80 23.42
C LYS A 26 -4.96 -18.18 24.84
N PHE A 27 -5.00 -17.19 25.75
CA PHE A 27 -5.45 -17.41 27.12
C PHE A 27 -6.94 -17.77 27.17
N THR A 28 -7.78 -17.09 26.41
CA THR A 28 -9.23 -17.35 26.35
C THR A 28 -9.53 -18.75 25.82
N VAL A 29 -8.90 -19.13 24.71
CA VAL A 29 -9.06 -20.44 24.07
C VAL A 29 -8.55 -21.57 24.97
N SER A 30 -7.45 -21.35 25.71
CA SER A 30 -6.93 -22.33 26.68
C SER A 30 -7.85 -22.54 27.90
N GLN A 31 -8.88 -21.70 28.09
CA GLN A 31 -9.80 -21.78 29.22
C GLN A 31 -11.11 -22.50 28.92
N VAL A 32 -11.35 -22.89 27.66
CA VAL A 32 -12.61 -23.55 27.23
C VAL A 32 -12.89 -24.83 28.01
N SER A 33 -11.88 -25.70 28.17
CA SER A 33 -11.97 -26.92 28.97
C SER A 33 -10.59 -27.37 29.46
N GLN A 34 -10.55 -28.37 30.35
CA GLN A 34 -9.27 -28.93 30.80
C GLN A 34 -8.46 -29.56 29.67
N LEU A 35 -9.13 -30.16 28.67
CA LEU A 35 -8.46 -30.72 27.49
C LEU A 35 -7.77 -29.61 26.69
N TRP A 36 -8.48 -28.53 26.39
CA TRP A 36 -7.93 -27.38 25.66
C TRP A 36 -6.77 -26.74 26.42
N ARG A 37 -6.90 -26.60 27.74
CA ARG A 37 -5.83 -26.10 28.59
C ARG A 37 -4.57 -26.96 28.49
N ASN A 38 -4.72 -28.28 28.63
CA ASN A 38 -3.59 -29.21 28.58
C ASN A 38 -2.94 -29.18 27.20
N THR A 39 -3.73 -29.27 26.13
CA THR A 39 -3.24 -29.18 24.75
C THR A 39 -2.45 -27.88 24.51
N ALA A 40 -2.97 -26.74 24.96
CA ALA A 40 -2.27 -25.46 24.84
C ALA A 40 -0.93 -25.46 25.59
N LEU A 41 -0.91 -26.00 26.82
CA LEU A 41 0.31 -26.08 27.63
C LEU A 41 1.35 -27.04 27.05
N ASP A 42 0.90 -28.10 26.37
CA ASP A 42 1.74 -29.11 25.72
C ASP A 42 2.18 -28.71 24.30
N THR A 43 1.76 -27.54 23.81
CA THR A 43 2.08 -27.02 22.47
C THR A 43 2.99 -25.79 22.56
N PRO A 44 4.33 -25.93 22.61
CA PRO A 44 5.24 -24.78 22.66
C PRO A 44 5.10 -23.78 21.51
N LEU A 45 4.81 -24.29 20.30
CA LEU A 45 4.61 -23.48 19.10
C LEU A 45 3.43 -22.50 19.20
N LEU A 46 2.43 -22.78 20.05
CA LEU A 46 1.33 -21.85 20.28
C LEU A 46 1.83 -20.52 20.86
N TRP A 47 2.93 -20.56 21.60
CA TRP A 47 3.43 -19.45 22.39
C TRP A 47 4.55 -18.66 21.70
N THR A 48 4.99 -19.06 20.50
CA THR A 48 6.13 -18.44 19.79
C THR A 48 5.80 -17.13 19.09
N SER A 49 4.53 -16.93 18.73
CA SER A 49 4.02 -15.64 18.23
C SER A 49 3.38 -14.87 19.38
N LEU A 50 3.90 -13.68 19.68
CA LEU A 50 3.43 -12.83 20.76
C LEU A 50 2.90 -11.53 20.14
N LYS A 51 1.58 -11.45 19.95
CA LYS A 51 0.90 -10.21 19.55
C LYS A 51 0.20 -9.57 20.75
N GLY A 52 0.68 -8.42 21.19
CA GLY A 52 0.21 -7.73 22.38
C GLY A 52 -0.26 -6.32 22.07
N TYR A 53 -1.52 -6.03 22.41
CA TYR A 53 -2.18 -4.74 22.12
C TYR A 53 -2.57 -3.99 23.39
N THR A 54 -2.49 -4.66 24.54
CA THR A 54 -2.92 -4.12 25.83
C THR A 54 -1.84 -4.24 26.89
N THR A 55 -1.95 -3.42 27.93
CA THR A 55 -1.12 -3.54 29.13
C THR A 55 -1.24 -4.92 29.79
N LEU A 56 -2.41 -5.56 29.67
CA LEU A 56 -2.65 -6.91 30.20
C LEU A 56 -1.84 -7.97 29.44
N ASP A 57 -1.71 -7.83 28.12
CA ASP A 57 -0.88 -8.71 27.31
C ASP A 57 0.60 -8.63 27.73
N CYS A 58 1.09 -7.41 27.96
CA CYS A 58 2.45 -7.17 28.44
C CYS A 58 2.74 -7.89 29.78
N HIS A 59 1.75 -7.97 30.68
CA HIS A 59 1.91 -8.73 31.93
C HIS A 59 2.06 -10.24 31.71
N ARG A 60 1.50 -10.77 30.63
CA ARG A 60 1.51 -12.21 30.31
C ARG A 60 2.75 -12.64 29.53
N VAL A 61 3.50 -11.72 28.93
CA VAL A 61 4.72 -12.00 28.14
C VAL A 61 5.70 -12.92 28.88
N PRO A 62 6.10 -12.69 30.15
CA PRO A 62 7.04 -13.58 30.83
C PRO A 62 6.52 -15.01 30.97
N LEU A 63 5.20 -15.18 31.17
CA LEU A 63 4.56 -16.50 31.27
C LEU A 63 4.61 -17.23 29.93
N MET A 64 4.33 -16.53 28.83
CA MET A 64 4.36 -17.12 27.48
C MET A 64 5.77 -17.51 27.06
N LEU A 65 6.76 -16.64 27.30
CA LEU A 65 8.15 -16.92 26.94
C LEU A 65 8.65 -18.22 27.60
N GLY A 66 8.28 -18.46 28.86
CA GLY A 66 8.56 -19.71 29.57
C GLY A 66 7.91 -20.97 28.97
N ARG A 67 6.96 -20.82 28.02
CA ARG A 67 6.27 -21.93 27.34
C ARG A 67 6.77 -22.19 25.92
N THR A 68 7.56 -21.28 25.35
CA THR A 68 8.05 -21.39 23.96
C THR A 68 9.08 -22.50 23.71
N GLY A 69 9.54 -23.17 24.77
CA GLY A 69 10.69 -24.08 24.71
C GLY A 69 12.01 -23.33 24.53
N SER A 70 13.10 -24.05 24.27
CA SER A 70 14.45 -23.48 24.12
C SER A 70 14.90 -23.25 22.69
N THR A 71 14.26 -23.91 21.71
CA THR A 71 14.74 -23.95 20.31
C THR A 71 13.85 -23.21 19.32
N ALA A 72 12.60 -22.90 19.69
CA ALA A 72 11.66 -22.30 18.76
C ALA A 72 11.96 -20.81 18.52
N MET A 73 11.87 -20.36 17.27
CA MET A 73 11.99 -18.95 16.90
C MET A 73 10.77 -18.16 17.36
N LEU A 74 10.96 -16.88 17.64
CA LEU A 74 9.95 -15.99 18.18
C LEU A 74 9.55 -14.91 17.16
N HIS A 75 8.25 -14.62 17.11
CA HIS A 75 7.68 -13.51 16.36
C HIS A 75 6.99 -12.57 17.34
N ILE A 76 7.49 -11.35 17.47
CA ILE A 76 7.04 -10.37 18.45
C ILE A 76 6.36 -9.22 17.72
N ASP A 77 5.15 -8.87 18.14
CA ASP A 77 4.34 -7.78 17.59
C ASP A 77 3.67 -7.05 18.76
N PHE A 78 4.16 -5.86 19.09
CA PHE A 78 3.60 -5.07 20.19
C PHE A 78 3.22 -3.67 19.75
N ILE A 79 2.03 -3.25 20.20
CA ILE A 79 1.54 -1.88 20.10
C ILE A 79 1.48 -1.29 21.50
N PHE A 80 2.23 -0.22 21.72
CA PHE A 80 2.33 0.49 22.98
C PHE A 80 1.67 1.87 22.88
N GLY A 81 0.56 2.06 23.59
CA GLY A 81 -0.11 3.36 23.62
C GLY A 81 0.52 4.37 24.60
N LEU A 82 0.52 4.03 25.88
CA LEU A 82 1.12 4.84 26.94
C LEU A 82 2.22 4.03 27.63
N ALA A 83 3.40 4.62 27.82
CA ALA A 83 4.52 3.96 28.47
C ALA A 83 4.19 3.59 29.93
N THR A 84 3.82 2.34 30.16
CA THR A 84 3.54 1.79 31.49
C THR A 84 4.73 1.03 32.06
N SER A 85 4.69 0.74 33.37
CA SER A 85 5.66 -0.17 33.99
C SER A 85 5.59 -1.60 33.43
N SER A 86 4.46 -1.98 32.84
CA SER A 86 4.22 -3.31 32.31
C SER A 86 4.90 -3.51 30.97
N ASP A 87 4.91 -2.47 30.13
CA ASP A 87 5.58 -2.48 28.83
C ASP A 87 7.09 -2.66 29.00
N ARG A 88 7.68 -1.90 29.93
CA ARG A 88 9.09 -2.05 30.30
C ARG A 88 9.43 -3.45 30.81
N ARG A 89 8.51 -4.05 31.58
CA ARG A 89 8.69 -5.44 32.06
C ARG A 89 8.61 -6.44 30.92
N ALA A 90 7.69 -6.25 29.96
CA ALA A 90 7.55 -7.10 28.79
C ALA A 90 8.80 -7.03 27.90
N LEU A 91 9.29 -5.83 27.60
CA LEU A 91 10.52 -5.61 26.84
C LEU A 91 11.74 -6.21 27.54
N GLY A 92 11.90 -5.96 28.84
CA GLY A 92 12.97 -6.56 29.64
C GLY A 92 12.91 -8.09 29.69
N ALA A 93 11.71 -8.67 29.63
CA ALA A 93 11.54 -10.13 29.59
C ALA A 93 11.96 -10.76 28.26
N LEU A 94 12.04 -9.98 27.17
CA LEU A 94 12.49 -10.45 25.86
C LEU A 94 14.02 -10.52 25.74
N VAL A 95 14.76 -9.76 26.55
CA VAL A 95 16.23 -9.68 26.49
C VAL A 95 16.92 -11.06 26.52
N PRO A 96 16.53 -12.02 27.39
CA PRO A 96 17.15 -13.36 27.38
C PRO A 96 16.86 -14.19 26.12
N TYR A 97 15.94 -13.75 25.27
CA TYR A 97 15.45 -14.47 24.10
C TYR A 97 15.84 -13.83 22.78
N VAL A 98 16.61 -12.72 22.76
CA VAL A 98 16.98 -11.97 21.55
C VAL A 98 17.60 -12.84 20.46
N ALA A 99 18.38 -13.86 20.84
CA ALA A 99 19.00 -14.80 19.92
C ALA A 99 18.01 -15.67 19.13
N ARG A 100 16.74 -15.71 19.56
CA ARG A 100 15.65 -16.49 18.96
C ARG A 100 14.59 -15.61 18.30
N ILE A 101 14.68 -14.28 18.42
CA ILE A 101 13.71 -13.38 17.82
C ILE A 101 14.00 -13.31 16.32
N GLU A 102 13.08 -13.85 15.53
CA GLU A 102 13.16 -13.86 14.06
C GLU A 102 12.44 -12.67 13.45
N SER A 103 11.36 -12.23 14.08
CA SER A 103 10.59 -11.06 13.67
C SER A 103 10.25 -10.18 14.86
N LEU A 104 10.49 -8.88 14.73
CA LEU A 104 10.20 -7.88 15.74
C LEU A 104 9.45 -6.71 15.10
N TYR A 105 8.20 -6.52 15.51
CA TYR A 105 7.36 -5.36 15.21
C TYR A 105 7.05 -4.62 16.50
N LEU A 106 7.43 -3.35 16.58
CA LEU A 106 7.11 -2.46 17.69
C LEU A 106 6.47 -1.18 17.16
N ASN A 107 5.26 -0.89 17.63
CA ASN A 107 4.56 0.35 17.36
C ASN A 107 4.42 1.13 18.67
N VAL A 108 4.98 2.33 18.74
CA VAL A 108 4.96 3.20 19.92
C VAL A 108 4.16 4.44 19.58
N GLU A 109 2.96 4.57 20.13
CA GLU A 109 2.12 5.74 19.89
C GLU A 109 2.84 7.03 20.33
N ARG A 110 2.62 8.11 19.57
CA ARG A 110 3.40 9.37 19.64
C ARG A 110 3.46 10.06 21.01
N SER A 111 2.60 9.68 21.95
CA SER A 111 2.55 10.24 23.31
C SER A 111 3.38 9.49 24.36
N GLY A 112 3.93 8.31 24.05
CA GLY A 112 4.61 7.45 25.02
C GLY A 112 6.14 7.49 24.94
N SER A 113 6.83 7.88 26.01
CA SER A 113 8.28 7.63 26.14
C SER A 113 8.53 6.20 26.62
N VAL A 114 8.30 5.21 25.76
CA VAL A 114 8.62 3.81 26.08
C VAL A 114 10.14 3.64 26.06
N GLU A 115 10.75 3.14 27.14
CA GLU A 115 12.20 2.89 27.21
C GLU A 115 12.61 1.66 26.36
N LEU A 116 12.63 1.84 25.03
CA LEU A 116 13.01 0.79 24.07
C LEU A 116 14.49 0.42 24.15
N ALA A 117 15.33 1.31 24.70
CA ALA A 117 16.76 1.07 24.89
C ALA A 117 17.05 -0.22 25.68
N SER A 118 16.12 -0.72 26.49
CA SER A 118 16.29 -1.99 27.20
C SER A 118 16.36 -3.22 26.28
N LEU A 119 15.69 -3.17 25.12
CA LEU A 119 15.67 -4.25 24.12
C LEU A 119 16.50 -3.89 22.88
N LEU A 120 16.57 -2.61 22.54
CA LEU A 120 17.25 -2.07 21.36
C LEU A 120 18.50 -1.27 21.78
N ASP A 121 19.38 -1.93 22.53
CA ASP A 121 20.71 -1.43 22.88
C ASP A 121 21.77 -2.03 21.96
N SER A 122 22.82 -1.25 21.71
CA SER A 122 24.07 -1.64 21.05
C SER A 122 24.74 -2.89 21.65
N HIS A 123 24.45 -3.23 22.90
CA HIS A 123 24.99 -4.41 23.58
C HIS A 123 24.26 -5.71 23.24
N LEU A 124 23.10 -5.64 22.59
CA LEU A 124 22.30 -6.80 22.22
C LEU A 124 22.50 -7.13 20.75
N GLU A 125 22.79 -8.40 20.48
CA GLU A 125 22.88 -8.95 19.13
C GLU A 125 21.65 -9.82 18.86
N PHE A 126 21.04 -9.60 17.70
CA PHE A 126 19.88 -10.30 17.19
C PHE A 126 20.28 -11.21 16.02
N PRO A 127 20.97 -12.34 16.27
CA PRO A 127 21.54 -13.19 15.22
C PRO A 127 20.49 -13.88 14.34
N ALA A 128 19.25 -14.06 14.83
CA ALA A 128 18.17 -14.71 14.10
C ALA A 128 17.17 -13.72 13.46
N LEU A 129 17.32 -12.41 13.72
CA LEU A 129 16.33 -11.41 13.31
C LEU A 129 16.38 -11.18 11.80
N ASN A 130 15.31 -11.61 11.13
CA ASN A 130 15.12 -11.50 9.69
C ASN A 130 14.25 -10.28 9.34
N THR A 131 13.29 -9.91 10.19
CA THR A 131 12.36 -8.80 9.94
C THR A 131 12.30 -7.87 11.15
N LEU A 132 12.57 -6.58 10.91
CA LEU A 132 12.46 -5.51 11.90
C LEU A 132 11.48 -4.46 11.39
N ARG A 133 10.49 -4.11 12.22
CA ARG A 133 9.53 -3.05 11.97
C ARG A 133 9.38 -2.17 13.20
N LEU A 134 9.60 -0.87 13.05
CA LEU A 134 9.52 0.11 14.12
C LEU A 134 8.66 1.29 13.67
N TYR A 135 7.55 1.57 14.36
CA TYR A 135 6.65 2.67 14.03
C TYR A 135 6.40 3.58 15.22
N GLY A 136 6.45 4.89 14.99
CA GLY A 136 6.10 5.89 15.97
C GLY A 136 7.29 6.73 16.43
N SER A 137 7.07 7.63 17.38
CA SER A 137 8.10 8.62 17.75
C SER A 137 8.82 8.21 19.02
N HIS A 138 10.13 7.99 18.92
CA HIS A 138 10.98 7.76 20.08
C HIS A 138 12.07 8.80 20.16
N ALA A 139 12.14 9.51 21.30
CA ALA A 139 13.06 10.63 21.49
C ALA A 139 14.54 10.22 21.57
N THR A 140 14.84 8.93 21.75
CA THR A 140 16.22 8.46 21.94
C THR A 140 16.67 7.64 20.73
N PRO A 141 17.81 7.98 20.10
CA PRO A 141 18.33 7.19 18.99
C PRO A 141 18.61 5.74 19.40
N LEU A 142 18.15 4.79 18.57
CA LEU A 142 18.27 3.36 18.82
C LEU A 142 19.58 2.80 18.26
N SER A 143 20.04 1.68 18.81
CA SER A 143 21.17 0.93 18.26
C SER A 143 20.91 -0.56 18.42
N LEU A 144 21.02 -1.32 17.33
CA LEU A 144 20.83 -2.76 17.36
C LEU A 144 21.73 -3.42 16.32
N SER A 145 22.22 -4.61 16.60
CA SER A 145 22.99 -5.43 15.67
C SER A 145 22.15 -6.61 15.19
N ALA A 146 21.85 -6.67 13.89
CA ALA A 146 21.05 -7.73 13.29
C ALA A 146 21.70 -8.20 11.97
N PRO A 147 22.71 -9.09 12.03
CA PRO A 147 23.55 -9.43 10.87
C PRO A 147 22.84 -10.24 9.79
N GLN A 148 21.68 -10.82 10.08
CA GLN A 148 20.87 -11.62 9.14
C GLN A 148 19.61 -10.89 8.67
N LEU A 149 19.49 -9.58 8.95
CA LEU A 149 18.29 -8.82 8.65
C LEU A 149 18.03 -8.79 7.13
N GLN A 150 16.79 -9.11 6.74
CA GLN A 150 16.33 -9.17 5.35
C GLN A 150 15.29 -8.08 5.06
N SER A 151 14.45 -7.75 6.04
CA SER A 151 13.42 -6.72 5.92
C SER A 151 13.55 -5.69 7.02
N LEU A 152 13.68 -4.42 6.63
CA LEU A 152 13.75 -3.28 7.53
C LEU A 152 12.62 -2.29 7.23
N GLU A 153 11.87 -1.95 8.25
CA GLU A 153 10.83 -0.91 8.19
C GLU A 153 10.93 -0.01 9.40
N ILE A 154 11.18 1.28 9.17
CA ILE A 154 11.37 2.29 10.22
C ILE A 154 10.53 3.50 9.84
N ASP A 155 9.68 3.94 10.76
CA ASP A 155 8.80 5.09 10.60
C ASP A 155 8.83 5.97 11.87
N TYR A 156 9.21 7.24 11.73
CA TYR A 156 9.39 8.22 12.84
C TYR A 156 10.45 7.87 13.90
N PHE A 157 11.36 6.94 13.59
CA PHE A 157 12.36 6.42 14.53
C PHE A 157 13.79 6.82 14.18
N ASP A 158 14.50 7.42 15.14
CA ASP A 158 15.91 7.77 14.96
C ASP A 158 16.86 6.61 15.29
N MET A 159 17.88 6.46 14.45
CA MET A 159 18.96 5.51 14.66
C MET A 159 20.24 6.24 15.08
N LYS A 160 20.90 5.75 16.12
CA LYS A 160 22.20 6.27 16.57
C LYS A 160 23.29 6.03 15.53
N SER A 161 23.23 4.89 14.87
CA SER A 161 24.08 4.52 13.74
C SER A 161 23.32 3.54 12.85
N TRP A 162 23.39 3.79 11.55
CA TRP A 162 22.86 2.89 10.52
C TRP A 162 23.82 1.73 10.21
N ASP A 163 25.06 1.78 10.69
CA ASP A 163 26.09 0.80 10.34
C ASP A 163 25.76 -0.61 10.80
N THR A 164 24.99 -0.74 11.87
CA THR A 164 24.67 -2.03 12.49
C THR A 164 23.38 -2.66 11.94
N VAL A 165 22.61 -1.89 11.17
CA VAL A 165 21.32 -2.31 10.59
C VAL A 165 21.40 -2.39 9.06
N LEU A 166 22.20 -1.54 8.41
CA LEU A 166 22.48 -1.64 6.98
C LEU A 166 23.46 -2.77 6.69
N VAL A 167 22.90 -3.97 6.54
CA VAL A 167 23.62 -5.21 6.32
C VAL A 167 23.43 -5.73 4.88
N PRO A 168 24.41 -6.47 4.32
CA PRO A 168 24.32 -6.96 2.95
C PRO A 168 23.18 -7.95 2.66
N SER A 169 22.57 -8.52 3.70
CA SER A 169 21.44 -9.43 3.59
C SER A 169 20.09 -8.73 3.38
N LEU A 170 20.03 -7.40 3.51
CA LEU A 170 18.79 -6.64 3.33
C LEU A 170 18.26 -6.78 1.90
N GLU A 171 16.98 -7.09 1.80
CA GLU A 171 16.22 -7.28 0.56
C GLU A 171 15.11 -6.24 0.41
N LYS A 172 14.45 -5.90 1.53
CA LYS A 172 13.39 -4.89 1.61
C LYS A 172 13.75 -3.82 2.63
N ILE A 173 13.69 -2.56 2.21
CA ILE A 173 14.01 -1.42 3.06
C ILE A 173 12.89 -0.39 2.92
N SER A 174 12.38 0.09 4.05
CA SER A 174 11.25 1.02 4.12
C SER A 174 11.55 2.03 5.22
N ILE A 175 11.85 3.27 4.85
CA ILE A 175 12.24 4.34 5.78
C ILE A 175 11.30 5.53 5.55
N TRP A 176 10.62 5.95 6.61
CA TRP A 176 9.59 6.99 6.59
C TRP A 176 9.84 8.01 7.69
N ASP A 177 9.87 9.29 7.32
CA ASP A 177 9.88 10.43 8.24
C ASP A 177 10.93 10.34 9.39
N VAL A 178 12.07 9.70 9.12
CA VAL A 178 13.17 9.55 10.08
C VAL A 178 14.06 10.80 10.09
N MET A 179 14.41 11.32 11.27
CA MET A 179 15.28 12.49 11.35
C MET A 179 16.72 12.13 10.95
N GLY A 180 17.33 12.99 10.14
CA GLY A 180 18.65 12.77 9.56
C GLY A 180 18.68 11.73 8.44
N ALA A 181 17.53 11.19 8.02
CA ALA A 181 17.42 10.33 6.84
C ALA A 181 17.49 11.18 5.57
N GLY A 182 18.69 11.67 5.25
CA GLY A 182 18.97 12.41 4.03
C GLY A 182 19.58 11.55 2.92
N THR A 183 20.10 12.22 1.90
CA THR A 183 20.78 11.62 0.75
C THR A 183 21.97 10.73 1.15
N GLU A 184 22.65 11.03 2.26
CA GLU A 184 23.76 10.23 2.78
C GLU A 184 23.32 8.81 3.19
N LEU A 185 22.20 8.71 3.90
CA LEU A 185 21.64 7.43 4.30
C LEU A 185 21.19 6.62 3.09
N PHE A 186 20.50 7.28 2.15
CA PHE A 186 20.08 6.63 0.91
C PHE A 186 21.27 6.08 0.12
N SER A 187 22.35 6.86 0.02
CA SER A 187 23.64 6.43 -0.56
C SER A 187 24.18 5.18 0.15
N ASP A 188 24.23 5.19 1.48
CA ASP A 188 24.72 4.06 2.27
C ASP A 188 23.89 2.80 2.06
N ILE A 189 22.57 2.94 1.94
CA ILE A 189 21.66 1.83 1.59
C ILE A 189 22.08 1.21 0.26
N LEU A 190 22.22 2.03 -0.78
CA LEU A 190 22.57 1.56 -2.13
C LEU A 190 23.94 0.87 -2.19
N MET A 191 24.92 1.35 -1.41
CA MET A 191 26.26 0.78 -1.37
C MET A 191 26.36 -0.50 -0.53
N ARG A 192 25.61 -0.58 0.57
CA ARG A 192 25.79 -1.63 1.58
C ARG A 192 24.79 -2.76 1.47
N CYS A 193 23.69 -2.56 0.73
CA CYS A 193 22.59 -3.51 0.60
C CYS A 193 22.48 -4.00 -0.86
N PRO A 194 23.46 -4.76 -1.39
CA PRO A 194 23.46 -5.17 -2.80
C PRO A 194 22.31 -6.14 -3.17
N ARG A 195 21.68 -6.76 -2.17
CA ARG A 195 20.52 -7.65 -2.32
C ARG A 195 19.17 -6.92 -2.23
N ALA A 196 19.19 -5.61 -1.99
CA ALA A 196 17.97 -4.82 -1.90
C ALA A 196 17.27 -4.79 -3.25
N TRP A 197 16.09 -5.40 -3.30
CA TRP A 197 15.25 -5.39 -4.49
C TRP A 197 14.07 -4.43 -4.36
N SER A 198 13.70 -4.04 -3.14
CA SER A 198 12.66 -3.03 -2.87
C SER A 198 13.16 -2.01 -1.86
N ILE A 199 13.17 -0.73 -2.26
CA ILE A 199 13.52 0.39 -1.39
C ILE A 199 12.38 1.42 -1.38
N THR A 200 11.87 1.72 -0.20
CA THR A 200 11.00 2.87 0.07
C THR A 200 11.75 3.83 0.97
N PHE A 201 11.92 5.06 0.53
CA PHE A 201 12.66 6.09 1.25
C PHE A 201 11.92 7.42 1.12
N ILE A 202 11.14 7.75 2.15
CA ILE A 202 10.27 8.92 2.21
C ILE A 202 10.76 9.78 3.38
N SER A 203 11.55 10.80 3.07
CA SER A 203 12.07 11.76 4.04
C SER A 203 11.23 13.03 4.06
N ASN A 204 11.00 13.60 5.25
CA ASN A 204 10.31 14.88 5.36
C ASN A 204 11.25 16.01 4.90
N PRO A 205 10.95 16.72 3.81
CA PRO A 205 11.87 17.69 3.21
C PRO A 205 12.08 18.94 4.10
N THR A 206 11.20 19.19 5.07
CA THR A 206 11.28 20.38 5.93
C THR A 206 12.38 20.31 6.99
N ARG A 207 12.94 19.11 7.26
CA ARG A 207 13.83 18.90 8.40
C ARG A 207 15.31 18.81 8.06
N ASP A 208 15.69 18.29 6.89
CA ASP A 208 17.08 17.82 6.67
C ASP A 208 17.70 18.17 5.30
N TYR A 209 17.17 19.14 4.55
CA TYR A 209 17.68 19.43 3.20
C TYR A 209 19.06 20.12 3.21
N ASN A 210 20.10 19.37 2.85
CA ASN A 210 21.37 19.91 2.36
C ASN A 210 21.56 19.49 0.88
N PRO A 211 21.29 20.39 -0.09
CA PRO A 211 21.36 20.08 -1.53
C PRO A 211 22.76 19.75 -2.05
N ASP A 212 23.80 20.11 -1.30
CA ASP A 212 25.11 20.40 -1.90
C ASP A 212 26.12 19.25 -1.82
N ARG A 213 25.71 18.02 -1.49
CA ARG A 213 26.62 16.87 -1.57
C ARG A 213 26.52 16.21 -2.93
N ASP A 214 27.68 16.07 -3.58
CA ASP A 214 27.87 15.66 -4.97
C ASP A 214 27.41 14.20 -5.21
N LEU A 215 26.09 13.98 -5.26
CA LEU A 215 25.46 12.70 -5.65
C LEU A 215 26.03 12.20 -6.98
N HIS A 216 26.50 13.10 -7.84
CA HIS A 216 27.24 12.79 -9.06
C HIS A 216 28.46 11.89 -8.83
N GLU A 217 29.29 12.13 -7.81
CA GLU A 217 30.45 11.27 -7.54
C GLU A 217 30.05 9.87 -7.05
N LEU A 218 28.94 9.78 -6.32
CA LEU A 218 28.42 8.51 -5.82
C LEU A 218 27.89 7.65 -6.97
N PHE A 219 27.05 8.24 -7.82
CA PHE A 219 26.42 7.56 -8.95
C PHE A 219 27.38 7.35 -10.13
N ALA A 220 28.51 8.06 -10.18
CA ALA A 220 29.62 7.72 -11.08
C ALA A 220 30.15 6.29 -10.82
N ARG A 221 29.92 5.73 -9.62
CA ARG A 221 30.16 4.32 -9.32
C ARG A 221 29.03 3.48 -9.91
N ARG A 222 29.28 2.93 -11.10
CA ARG A 222 28.38 1.98 -11.75
C ARG A 222 28.11 0.77 -10.83
N HIS A 223 26.87 0.26 -10.81
CA HIS A 223 26.39 -0.93 -10.08
C HIS A 223 25.90 -0.75 -8.63
N LEU A 224 25.28 0.37 -8.30
CA LEU A 224 24.53 0.51 -7.05
C LEU A 224 23.26 -0.36 -7.07
N ALA A 225 23.00 -1.08 -5.97
CA ALA A 225 21.84 -1.97 -5.80
C ALA A 225 21.46 -2.78 -7.06
N PRO A 226 22.31 -3.72 -7.54
CA PRO A 226 22.13 -4.40 -8.83
C PRO A 226 20.88 -5.29 -8.91
N THR A 227 20.21 -5.53 -7.78
CA THR A 227 18.99 -6.33 -7.68
C THR A 227 17.73 -5.47 -7.53
N LEU A 228 17.87 -4.13 -7.52
CA LEU A 228 16.77 -3.20 -7.34
C LEU A 228 15.73 -3.33 -8.46
N ARG A 229 14.49 -3.55 -8.06
CA ARG A 229 13.33 -3.68 -8.96
C ARG A 229 12.22 -2.70 -8.59
N GLU A 230 12.08 -2.41 -7.30
CA GLU A 230 11.08 -1.49 -6.77
C GLU A 230 11.74 -0.32 -6.04
N LEU A 231 11.38 0.89 -6.44
CA LEU A 231 11.88 2.12 -5.82
C LEU A 231 10.71 3.06 -5.52
N ASN A 232 10.59 3.51 -4.28
CA ASN A 232 9.56 4.46 -3.85
C ASN A 232 10.24 5.64 -3.15
N LEU A 233 10.18 6.83 -3.74
CA LEU A 233 10.88 8.02 -3.24
C LEU A 233 9.94 9.23 -3.19
N HIS A 234 10.29 10.20 -2.37
CA HIS A 234 9.70 11.54 -2.42
C HIS A 234 10.33 12.35 -3.58
N LEU A 235 9.55 13.27 -4.18
CA LEU A 235 9.87 13.96 -5.45
C LEU A 235 11.24 14.65 -5.42
N ARG A 236 11.54 15.40 -4.37
CA ARG A 236 12.79 16.17 -4.27
C ARG A 236 14.05 15.31 -4.31
N GLU A 237 13.98 14.12 -3.74
CA GLU A 237 15.04 13.12 -3.75
C GLU A 237 15.10 12.38 -5.09
N LEU A 238 13.94 12.19 -5.72
CA LEU A 238 13.76 11.42 -6.95
C LEU A 238 14.55 12.00 -8.13
N GLU A 239 14.55 13.32 -8.32
CA GLU A 239 15.19 13.94 -9.49
C GLU A 239 16.69 13.60 -9.56
N SER A 240 17.42 13.89 -8.49
CA SER A 240 18.87 13.68 -8.45
C SER A 240 19.22 12.19 -8.49
N VAL A 241 18.45 11.35 -7.79
CA VAL A 241 18.69 9.91 -7.73
C VAL A 241 18.46 9.26 -9.10
N LEU A 242 17.34 9.54 -9.76
CA LEU A 242 16.99 8.87 -11.01
C LEU A 242 17.76 9.43 -12.21
N LYS A 243 17.95 10.76 -12.32
CA LYS A 243 18.69 11.34 -13.45
C LYS A 243 20.15 10.89 -13.48
N ILE A 244 20.76 10.72 -12.32
CA ILE A 244 22.20 10.45 -12.20
C ILE A 244 22.47 8.95 -12.03
N GLY A 245 21.65 8.26 -11.23
CA GLY A 245 21.94 6.91 -10.75
C GLY A 245 21.22 5.77 -11.44
N PHE A 246 19.98 6.00 -11.87
CA PHE A 246 19.07 4.91 -12.29
C PHE A 246 18.48 5.12 -13.69
N CYS A 247 18.99 6.07 -14.48
CA CYS A 247 18.51 6.35 -15.83
C CYS A 247 18.54 5.11 -16.77
N ASP A 248 19.49 4.20 -16.56
CA ASP A 248 19.65 2.96 -17.32
C ASP A 248 19.19 1.70 -16.54
N THR A 249 18.59 1.87 -15.35
CA THR A 249 18.15 0.72 -14.53
C THR A 249 16.74 0.32 -14.90
N ASP A 250 16.54 -0.97 -15.21
CA ASP A 250 15.23 -1.51 -15.53
C ASP A 250 14.41 -1.77 -14.26
N LEU A 251 13.80 -0.71 -13.74
CA LEU A 251 12.91 -0.78 -12.58
C LEU A 251 11.54 -1.32 -12.99
N GLU A 252 11.18 -2.49 -12.44
CA GLU A 252 9.85 -3.09 -12.55
C GLU A 252 8.77 -2.17 -11.97
N SER A 253 9.07 -1.46 -10.88
CA SER A 253 8.13 -0.57 -10.20
C SER A 253 8.82 0.70 -9.68
N LEU A 254 8.23 1.86 -9.97
CA LEU A 254 8.67 3.15 -9.44
C LEU A 254 7.49 3.93 -8.88
N THR A 255 7.59 4.40 -7.64
CA THR A 255 6.59 5.29 -7.02
C THR A 255 7.21 6.63 -6.67
N GLY A 256 6.63 7.71 -7.18
CA GLY A 256 6.94 9.08 -6.79
C GLY A 256 5.88 9.61 -5.83
N TRP A 257 6.32 10.11 -4.67
CA TRP A 257 5.47 10.80 -3.71
C TRP A 257 5.58 12.30 -3.92
N VAL A 258 4.43 12.97 -4.02
CA VAL A 258 4.30 14.42 -4.15
C VAL A 258 3.62 15.01 -2.92
N TYR A 259 3.99 16.23 -2.56
CA TYR A 259 3.31 17.00 -1.53
C TYR A 259 2.51 18.13 -2.17
N ASN A 260 1.22 18.24 -1.86
CA ASN A 260 0.41 19.31 -2.44
C ASN A 260 0.83 20.68 -1.87
N GLY A 261 1.19 21.59 -2.78
CA GLY A 261 1.86 22.86 -2.48
C GLY A 261 3.28 22.94 -3.07
N GLU A 262 3.82 21.84 -3.58
CA GLU A 262 4.96 21.89 -4.52
C GLU A 262 4.51 22.56 -5.83
N HIS A 263 5.42 23.30 -6.48
CA HIS A 263 5.05 24.13 -7.62
C HIS A 263 4.75 23.25 -8.85
N GLU A 264 3.86 23.70 -9.76
CA GLU A 264 3.56 22.99 -11.03
C GLU A 264 4.82 22.58 -11.82
N SER A 265 5.91 23.35 -11.70
CA SER A 265 7.21 23.04 -12.29
C SER A 265 7.85 21.76 -11.74
N ASP A 266 7.66 21.47 -10.46
CA ASP A 266 8.24 20.30 -9.79
C ASP A 266 7.49 19.03 -10.23
N PHE A 267 6.20 19.16 -10.53
CA PHE A 267 5.38 18.07 -11.02
C PHE A 267 5.74 17.64 -12.45
N ALA A 268 5.95 18.58 -13.38
CA ALA A 268 6.41 18.23 -14.72
C ALA A 268 7.78 17.53 -14.68
N LEU A 269 8.66 18.03 -13.81
CA LEU A 269 9.99 17.44 -13.57
C LEU A 269 9.91 16.02 -13.03
N LEU A 270 8.96 15.73 -12.13
CA LEU A 270 8.70 14.38 -11.65
C LEU A 270 8.40 13.42 -12.81
N LEU A 271 7.46 13.81 -13.68
CA LEU A 271 7.02 13.00 -14.80
C LEU A 271 8.16 12.77 -15.81
N ASP A 272 8.95 13.81 -16.10
CA ASP A 272 10.16 13.73 -16.95
C ASP A 272 11.15 12.66 -16.47
N VAL A 273 11.21 12.44 -15.15
CA VAL A 273 12.19 11.55 -14.53
C VAL A 273 11.63 10.15 -14.28
N MET A 274 10.32 9.99 -14.12
CA MET A 274 9.69 8.70 -13.83
C MET A 274 9.46 7.82 -15.06
N PHE A 275 9.18 8.43 -16.21
CA PHE A 275 8.79 7.73 -17.43
C PHE A 275 9.89 7.48 -18.49
N PRO A 276 11.16 7.90 -18.35
CA PRO A 276 12.24 7.43 -19.21
C PRO A 276 12.34 5.91 -19.25
N GLY A 277 12.57 5.37 -20.45
CA GLY A 277 12.74 3.93 -20.68
C GLY A 277 11.45 3.10 -20.59
N VAL A 278 10.30 3.71 -20.25
CA VAL A 278 8.99 3.05 -20.17
C VAL A 278 8.42 2.82 -21.57
N GLY A 279 7.74 1.68 -21.77
CA GLY A 279 7.07 1.36 -23.02
C GLY A 279 5.77 2.16 -23.20
N PRO A 280 5.01 1.90 -24.27
CA PRO A 280 3.64 2.40 -24.43
C PRO A 280 2.80 2.14 -23.16
N LEU A 281 2.19 3.20 -22.62
CA LEU A 281 1.33 3.11 -21.44
C LEU A 281 -0.03 2.55 -21.84
N VAL A 282 -0.38 1.36 -21.34
CA VAL A 282 -1.58 0.61 -21.76
C VAL A 282 -2.69 0.60 -20.73
N ILE A 283 -2.38 0.82 -19.44
CA ILE A 283 -3.37 0.90 -18.36
C ILE A 283 -3.11 2.16 -17.54
N CYS A 284 -4.15 2.94 -17.29
CA CYS A 284 -4.18 3.99 -16.28
C CYS A 284 -5.22 3.63 -15.23
N ASP A 285 -4.78 3.45 -13.99
CA ASP A 285 -5.58 3.02 -12.86
C ASP A 285 -5.52 4.05 -11.75
N TYR A 286 -6.63 4.76 -11.54
CA TYR A 286 -6.83 5.62 -10.39
C TYR A 286 -7.38 4.80 -9.23
N LEU A 287 -6.62 4.73 -8.14
CA LEU A 287 -7.00 4.00 -6.94
C LEU A 287 -7.26 5.01 -5.81
N ASP A 288 -8.48 5.02 -5.29
CA ASP A 288 -8.96 6.01 -4.33
C ASP A 288 -9.81 5.39 -3.23
N SER A 289 -9.50 5.74 -1.99
CA SER A 289 -10.31 5.58 -0.77
C SER A 289 -9.47 6.07 0.42
N ASP A 290 -8.15 5.79 0.38
CA ASP A 290 -7.22 6.13 1.48
C ASP A 290 -5.81 6.54 1.00
N SER A 291 -5.52 6.51 -0.31
CA SER A 291 -4.11 6.57 -0.77
C SER A 291 -3.81 7.47 -1.97
N GLN A 292 -4.82 8.19 -2.51
CA GLN A 292 -4.72 9.14 -3.63
C GLN A 292 -3.56 8.80 -4.56
N GLN A 293 -3.74 7.75 -5.38
CA GLN A 293 -2.67 7.25 -6.22
C GLN A 293 -3.13 7.01 -7.65
N ILE A 294 -2.28 7.39 -8.61
CA ILE A 294 -2.45 7.05 -10.02
C ILE A 294 -1.38 6.03 -10.37
N LYS A 295 -1.79 4.96 -11.01
CA LYS A 295 -0.93 3.86 -11.40
C LYS A 295 -0.98 3.67 -12.92
N PHE A 296 0.19 3.65 -13.52
CA PHE A 296 0.36 3.40 -14.95
C PHE A 296 1.05 2.07 -15.16
N HIS A 297 0.58 1.31 -16.14
CA HIS A 297 1.26 0.12 -16.65
C HIS A 297 1.69 0.33 -18.08
N ASP A 298 2.91 -0.09 -18.39
CA ASP A 298 3.34 -0.22 -19.78
C ASP A 298 3.05 -1.61 -20.36
N ASP A 299 3.26 -1.75 -21.67
CA ASP A 299 3.04 -2.99 -22.41
C ASP A 299 3.99 -4.14 -22.02
N SER A 300 5.06 -3.83 -21.28
CA SER A 300 6.03 -4.78 -20.74
C SER A 300 5.71 -5.20 -19.30
N GLY A 301 4.67 -4.61 -18.69
CA GLY A 301 4.21 -4.92 -17.34
C GLY A 301 4.85 -4.08 -16.24
N ARG A 302 5.70 -3.09 -16.58
CA ARG A 302 6.32 -2.18 -15.60
C ARG A 302 5.29 -1.21 -15.07
N ILE A 303 5.51 -0.78 -13.83
CA ILE A 303 4.55 0.03 -13.09
C ILE A 303 5.17 1.38 -12.71
N ARG A 304 4.43 2.46 -12.94
CA ARG A 304 4.73 3.80 -12.42
C ARG A 304 3.57 4.27 -11.55
N ARG A 305 3.85 4.71 -10.32
CA ARG A 305 2.84 5.19 -9.36
C ARG A 305 3.13 6.62 -8.95
N LEU A 306 2.14 7.47 -9.06
CA LEU A 306 2.14 8.80 -8.46
C LEU A 306 1.28 8.74 -7.21
N LYS A 307 1.78 9.24 -6.09
CA LYS A 307 1.07 9.27 -4.81
C LYS A 307 1.12 10.65 -4.19
N CYS A 308 0.00 11.15 -3.69
CA CYS A 308 -0.01 12.36 -2.89
C CYS A 308 0.20 12.02 -1.41
N TYR A 309 1.03 12.78 -0.70
CA TYR A 309 1.34 12.54 0.71
C TYR A 309 0.21 12.97 1.65
N ASN A 310 -0.60 13.98 1.29
CA ASN A 310 -1.68 14.50 2.11
C ASN A 310 -3.05 14.06 1.58
N GLU A 311 -3.87 13.50 2.48
CA GLU A 311 -5.18 12.91 2.19
C GLU A 311 -6.20 13.89 1.58
N ASP A 312 -5.97 15.21 1.70
CA ASP A 312 -6.89 16.24 1.22
C ASP A 312 -6.53 16.77 -0.18
N SER A 313 -5.70 16.06 -0.96
CA SER A 313 -5.07 16.65 -2.15
C SER A 313 -5.26 15.94 -3.47
N ASP A 314 -5.65 16.73 -4.46
CA ASP A 314 -5.70 16.28 -5.84
C ASP A 314 -4.29 16.19 -6.45
N ILE A 315 -4.03 15.13 -7.20
CA ILE A 315 -2.81 14.94 -7.99
C ILE A 315 -2.84 15.80 -9.28
N GLY A 316 -4.01 16.32 -9.67
CA GLY A 316 -4.20 17.06 -10.91
C GLY A 316 -4.23 16.10 -12.10
N LEU A 317 -5.28 15.28 -12.18
CA LEU A 317 -5.42 14.25 -13.22
C LEU A 317 -5.38 14.81 -14.63
N ASP A 318 -5.88 16.02 -14.82
CA ASP A 318 -5.87 16.75 -16.09
C ASP A 318 -4.44 17.06 -16.57
N ALA A 319 -3.59 17.55 -15.65
CA ALA A 319 -2.20 17.88 -15.91
C ALA A 319 -1.37 16.63 -16.19
N VAL A 320 -1.57 15.56 -15.40
CA VAL A 320 -0.91 14.26 -15.62
C VAL A 320 -1.27 13.70 -16.99
N TRP A 321 -2.57 13.64 -17.32
CA TRP A 321 -3.03 13.11 -18.60
C TRP A 321 -2.48 13.91 -19.78
N THR A 322 -2.55 15.24 -19.69
CA THR A 322 -2.07 16.15 -20.72
C THR A 322 -0.58 15.96 -20.97
N TYR A 323 0.21 15.97 -19.89
CA TYR A 323 1.66 15.78 -19.99
C TYR A 323 2.00 14.41 -20.60
N LEU A 324 1.44 13.31 -20.08
CA LEU A 324 1.73 11.97 -20.59
C LEU A 324 1.20 11.75 -22.01
N SER A 325 0.15 12.47 -22.41
CA SER A 325 -0.34 12.45 -23.79
C SER A 325 0.59 13.15 -24.76
N ILE A 326 1.21 14.26 -24.35
CA ILE A 326 2.18 15.02 -25.15
C ILE A 326 3.51 14.27 -25.26
N HIS A 327 4.02 13.75 -24.15
CA HIS A 327 5.38 13.23 -24.06
C HIS A 327 5.48 11.71 -24.23
N HIS A 328 4.41 10.96 -23.94
CA HIS A 328 4.40 9.49 -23.94
C HIS A 328 3.25 8.89 -24.77
N ASP A 329 2.54 9.69 -25.56
CA ASP A 329 1.43 9.22 -26.40
C ASP A 329 0.37 8.41 -25.63
N LEU A 330 0.14 8.72 -24.33
CA LEU A 330 -0.79 7.99 -23.46
C LEU A 330 -2.18 7.86 -24.11
N HIS A 331 -2.76 8.96 -24.59
CA HIS A 331 -4.04 8.98 -25.30
C HIS A 331 -4.11 8.02 -26.50
N LYS A 332 -2.99 7.73 -27.17
CA LYS A 332 -2.94 6.79 -28.30
C LYS A 332 -2.65 5.37 -27.90
N THR A 333 -2.21 5.10 -26.68
CA THR A 333 -1.69 3.78 -26.27
C THR A 333 -2.55 3.10 -25.22
N VAL A 334 -3.29 3.88 -24.44
CA VAL A 334 -4.14 3.38 -23.36
C VAL A 334 -5.28 2.50 -23.85
N ARG A 335 -5.44 1.33 -23.23
CA ARG A 335 -6.48 0.33 -23.54
C ARG A 335 -7.45 0.15 -22.38
N GLU A 336 -7.00 0.46 -21.17
CA GLU A 336 -7.80 0.35 -19.96
C GLU A 336 -7.67 1.64 -19.13
N LEU A 337 -8.81 2.20 -18.78
CA LEU A 337 -8.92 3.39 -17.94
C LEU A 337 -9.77 3.03 -16.75
N ARG A 338 -9.19 3.01 -15.55
CA ARG A 338 -9.95 2.91 -14.32
C ARG A 338 -10.05 4.28 -13.67
N ILE A 339 -11.28 4.75 -13.55
CA ILE A 339 -11.62 6.06 -13.01
C ILE A 339 -12.52 5.90 -11.77
N PRO A 340 -12.38 6.78 -10.77
CA PRO A 340 -13.28 6.84 -9.64
C PRO A 340 -14.67 7.32 -10.10
N THR A 341 -15.71 7.00 -9.35
CA THR A 341 -17.01 7.65 -9.53
C THR A 341 -17.01 9.12 -9.13
N TRP A 342 -18.11 9.81 -9.46
CA TRP A 342 -18.42 11.20 -9.12
C TRP A 342 -17.93 11.64 -7.71
N PRO A 343 -17.37 12.86 -7.56
CA PRO A 343 -17.18 13.91 -8.57
C PRO A 343 -15.88 13.79 -9.41
N ASN A 344 -14.91 12.96 -9.01
CA ASN A 344 -13.52 13.02 -9.50
C ASN A 344 -13.31 12.74 -11.00
N TRP A 345 -14.26 12.08 -11.68
CA TRP A 345 -14.18 11.88 -13.14
C TRP A 345 -14.20 13.19 -13.96
N SER A 346 -14.71 14.30 -13.41
CA SER A 346 -14.77 15.60 -14.10
C SER A 346 -13.39 16.16 -14.42
N GLU A 347 -12.38 15.82 -13.61
CA GLU A 347 -10.99 16.24 -13.82
C GLU A 347 -10.44 15.75 -15.17
N TYR A 348 -10.95 14.63 -15.71
CA TYR A 348 -10.52 14.15 -17.03
C TYR A 348 -11.14 14.91 -18.20
N LEU A 349 -12.21 15.69 -18.02
CA LEU A 349 -13.00 16.22 -19.13
C LEU A 349 -12.19 17.18 -20.02
N ASP A 350 -11.47 18.12 -19.41
CA ASP A 350 -10.64 19.08 -20.14
C ASP A 350 -9.48 18.38 -20.85
N ALA A 351 -8.83 17.45 -20.17
CA ALA A 351 -7.70 16.72 -20.72
C ALA A 351 -8.10 15.75 -21.85
N PHE A 352 -9.28 15.14 -21.78
CA PHE A 352 -9.82 14.27 -22.83
C PHE A 352 -10.38 15.06 -24.02
N GLU A 353 -10.82 16.30 -23.81
CA GLU A 353 -11.20 17.18 -24.92
C GLU A 353 -9.98 17.54 -25.79
N LEU A 354 -8.84 17.77 -25.14
CA LEU A 354 -7.56 18.06 -25.82
C LEU A 354 -6.91 16.79 -26.40
N TYR A 355 -6.87 15.70 -25.62
CA TYR A 355 -6.19 14.45 -25.96
C TYR A 355 -7.12 13.26 -25.70
N PRO A 356 -8.15 13.04 -26.55
CA PRO A 356 -9.11 11.97 -26.33
C PRO A 356 -8.45 10.59 -26.47
N PRO A 357 -8.82 9.61 -25.62
CA PRO A 357 -8.39 8.24 -25.80
C PRO A 357 -8.76 7.71 -27.21
N ALA A 358 -7.73 7.31 -27.97
CA ALA A 358 -7.81 7.07 -29.40
C ALA A 358 -7.59 5.60 -29.81
N GLN A 359 -7.25 4.71 -28.87
CA GLN A 359 -7.17 3.27 -29.15
C GLN A 359 -8.52 2.73 -29.61
N GLU A 360 -8.53 1.75 -30.52
CA GLU A 360 -9.76 1.18 -31.13
C GLU A 360 -10.58 0.33 -30.16
N SER A 361 -9.97 -0.08 -29.05
CA SER A 361 -10.59 -0.95 -28.06
C SER A 361 -10.21 -0.54 -26.65
N ILE A 362 -11.06 0.29 -26.05
CA ILE A 362 -10.90 0.79 -24.69
C ILE A 362 -11.94 0.15 -23.76
N THR A 363 -11.45 -0.33 -22.62
CA THR A 363 -12.26 -0.69 -21.45
C THR A 363 -12.21 0.47 -20.46
N LEU A 364 -13.38 0.98 -20.10
CA LEU A 364 -13.53 1.96 -19.02
C LEU A 364 -14.02 1.24 -17.77
N ILE A 365 -13.21 1.22 -16.72
CA ILE A 365 -13.56 0.66 -15.42
C ILE A 365 -13.96 1.81 -14.51
N ILE A 366 -15.13 1.69 -13.90
CA ILE A 366 -15.73 2.71 -13.05
C ILE A 366 -15.90 2.08 -11.69
N ASP A 367 -15.11 2.56 -10.74
CA ASP A 367 -15.11 2.02 -9.39
C ASP A 367 -15.95 2.90 -8.47
N VAL A 368 -17.10 2.34 -8.08
CA VAL A 368 -18.10 2.98 -7.22
C VAL A 368 -17.72 2.89 -5.75
N SER A 369 -16.80 2.00 -5.36
CA SER A 369 -16.35 1.91 -3.97
C SER A 369 -15.46 3.06 -3.54
N LEU A 370 -14.92 3.81 -4.50
CA LEU A 370 -13.94 4.86 -4.27
C LEU A 370 -14.59 6.24 -4.06
N GLY A 371 -15.86 6.40 -4.43
CA GLY A 371 -16.62 7.63 -4.17
C GLY A 371 -17.28 7.56 -2.80
N GLY A 372 -16.75 8.26 -1.80
CA GLY A 372 -17.56 8.62 -0.65
C GLY A 372 -18.77 9.38 -1.16
N TRP A 373 -19.99 8.88 -0.93
CA TRP A 373 -21.22 9.59 -1.26
C TRP A 373 -21.38 10.80 -0.33
N GLY A 374 -20.49 11.79 -0.46
CA GLY A 374 -20.86 13.15 -0.12
C GLY A 374 -22.06 13.48 -0.99
N GLU A 375 -23.16 13.92 -0.38
CA GLU A 375 -24.23 14.55 -1.15
C GLU A 375 -23.56 15.60 -2.05
N PRO A 376 -23.84 15.64 -3.36
CA PRO A 376 -23.25 16.64 -4.24
C PRO A 376 -23.51 18.00 -3.57
N ASP A 377 -22.44 18.74 -3.29
CA ASP A 377 -22.59 20.09 -2.79
C ASP A 377 -23.48 20.81 -3.82
N TYR A 378 -24.68 21.22 -3.39
CA TYR A 378 -25.77 21.71 -4.25
C TYR A 378 -25.43 23.00 -5.04
N ASP A 379 -24.18 23.45 -4.97
CA ASP A 379 -23.61 24.61 -5.64
C ASP A 379 -22.62 24.24 -6.78
N GLU A 380 -22.60 22.98 -7.25
CA GLU A 380 -21.80 22.63 -8.42
C GLU A 380 -22.27 23.42 -9.68
N PRO A 381 -21.35 23.99 -10.48
CA PRO A 381 -21.74 24.84 -11.59
C PRO A 381 -22.55 24.09 -12.66
N ASP A 382 -23.67 24.66 -13.11
CA ASP A 382 -24.58 24.07 -14.12
C ASP A 382 -23.85 23.49 -15.36
N TRP A 383 -22.72 24.07 -15.76
CA TRP A 383 -21.96 23.62 -16.93
C TRP A 383 -21.25 22.27 -16.71
N TRP A 384 -20.93 21.88 -15.48
CA TRP A 384 -20.32 20.58 -15.14
C TRP A 384 -21.29 19.43 -15.39
N THR A 385 -22.58 19.67 -15.17
CA THR A 385 -23.63 18.68 -15.43
C THR A 385 -23.88 18.42 -16.93
N SER A 386 -23.40 19.32 -17.79
CA SER A 386 -23.70 19.30 -19.22
C SER A 386 -22.65 18.63 -20.11
N ARG A 387 -21.41 18.47 -19.61
CA ARG A 387 -20.30 17.90 -20.38
C ARG A 387 -20.37 16.38 -20.41
N LYS A 388 -19.92 15.81 -21.54
CA LYS A 388 -19.88 14.37 -21.77
C LYS A 388 -18.47 13.91 -22.08
N LEU A 389 -18.11 12.75 -21.56
CA LEU A 389 -16.82 12.11 -21.81
C LEU A 389 -16.81 11.50 -23.22
N ARG A 390 -15.85 11.90 -24.04
CA ARG A 390 -15.68 11.39 -25.41
C ARG A 390 -14.58 10.34 -25.45
N ILE A 391 -14.95 9.08 -25.67
CA ILE A 391 -14.01 7.97 -25.80
C ILE A 391 -14.27 7.25 -27.13
N SER A 392 -13.44 7.50 -28.14
CA SER A 392 -13.76 7.11 -29.51
C SER A 392 -13.75 5.61 -29.75
N GLY A 393 -12.86 4.87 -29.08
CA GLY A 393 -12.78 3.42 -29.19
C GLY A 393 -13.37 2.65 -28.02
N LEU A 394 -14.31 3.26 -27.27
CA LEU A 394 -14.96 2.57 -26.16
C LEU A 394 -15.61 1.26 -26.65
N ARG A 395 -15.33 0.14 -25.99
CA ARG A 395 -15.93 -1.18 -26.28
C ARG A 395 -16.65 -1.75 -25.09
N LYS A 396 -16.12 -1.50 -23.90
CA LYS A 396 -16.59 -2.09 -22.66
C LYS A 396 -16.56 -1.05 -21.55
N ILE A 397 -17.60 -1.07 -20.73
CA ILE A 397 -17.64 -0.40 -19.43
C ILE A 397 -17.78 -1.48 -18.37
N GLU A 398 -16.94 -1.43 -17.35
CA GLU A 398 -17.04 -2.28 -16.16
C GLU A 398 -17.37 -1.39 -14.97
N VAL A 399 -18.48 -1.67 -14.29
CA VAL A 399 -18.86 -0.99 -13.05
C VAL A 399 -18.55 -1.94 -11.90
N ILE A 400 -17.65 -1.52 -11.01
CA ILE A 400 -17.21 -2.32 -9.87
C ILE A 400 -17.58 -1.64 -8.55
N GLY A 401 -17.80 -2.41 -7.49
CA GLY A 401 -18.20 -1.89 -6.17
C GLY A 401 -19.72 -1.91 -5.95
N SER A 402 -20.22 -1.12 -4.99
CA SER A 402 -21.66 -1.03 -4.69
C SER A 402 -22.36 -0.08 -5.66
N TRP A 403 -23.24 -0.61 -6.52
CA TRP A 403 -23.85 0.17 -7.61
C TRP A 403 -25.38 0.25 -7.47
N THR A 404 -25.96 1.28 -8.08
CA THR A 404 -27.42 1.43 -8.23
C THR A 404 -27.78 1.66 -9.69
N LEU A 405 -29.04 1.39 -10.07
CA LEU A 405 -29.52 1.68 -11.41
C LEU A 405 -29.45 3.17 -11.76
N VAL A 406 -29.69 4.03 -10.77
CA VAL A 406 -29.63 5.49 -10.93
C VAL A 406 -28.21 5.90 -11.29
N LEU A 407 -27.22 5.41 -10.53
CA LEU A 407 -25.82 5.70 -10.77
C LEU A 407 -25.37 5.21 -12.15
N ILE A 408 -25.67 3.96 -12.50
CA ILE A 408 -25.28 3.44 -13.82
C ILE A 408 -25.94 4.27 -14.92
N SER A 409 -27.22 4.62 -14.78
CA SER A 409 -27.92 5.43 -15.76
C SER A 409 -27.29 6.82 -15.91
N GLU A 410 -26.91 7.44 -14.80
CA GLU A 410 -26.24 8.73 -14.78
C GLU A 410 -24.88 8.64 -15.48
N VAL A 411 -24.01 7.74 -15.04
CA VAL A 411 -22.69 7.49 -15.61
C VAL A 411 -22.76 7.24 -17.12
N LEU A 412 -23.66 6.37 -17.57
CA LEU A 412 -23.81 6.09 -19.00
C LEU A 412 -24.37 7.28 -19.78
N GLY A 413 -25.29 8.06 -19.19
CA GLY A 413 -25.83 9.28 -19.78
C GLY A 413 -24.77 10.36 -20.00
N ARG A 414 -23.68 10.30 -19.23
CA ARG A 414 -22.53 11.19 -19.29
C ARG A 414 -21.44 10.80 -20.30
N ILE A 415 -21.55 9.66 -20.96
CA ILE A 415 -20.57 9.23 -21.96
C ILE A 415 -21.15 9.53 -23.35
N GLU A 416 -20.39 10.26 -24.17
CA GLU A 416 -20.74 10.50 -25.57
C GLU A 416 -20.17 9.38 -26.45
N LEU A 417 -21.06 8.70 -27.17
CA LEU A 417 -20.71 7.58 -28.04
C LEU A 417 -20.54 8.04 -29.48
N PRO A 418 -19.36 7.86 -30.10
CA PRO A 418 -19.20 8.10 -31.51
C PRO A 418 -19.77 6.92 -32.31
N GLY A 419 -20.97 7.11 -32.85
CA GLY A 419 -21.60 6.20 -33.81
C GLY A 419 -22.57 5.19 -33.20
N SER A 420 -22.97 4.21 -34.02
CA SER A 420 -24.03 3.22 -33.73
C SER A 420 -23.49 1.89 -33.19
N ARG A 421 -22.29 1.88 -32.60
CA ARG A 421 -21.71 0.63 -32.11
C ARG A 421 -22.28 0.28 -30.74
N LYS A 422 -22.56 -1.03 -30.56
CA LYS A 422 -22.89 -1.61 -29.27
C LYS A 422 -21.67 -1.65 -28.34
N ILE A 423 -21.88 -1.23 -27.10
CA ILE A 423 -20.89 -1.17 -26.02
C ILE A 423 -21.36 -2.09 -24.91
N GLU A 424 -20.44 -2.95 -24.46
CA GLU A 424 -20.71 -3.91 -23.42
C GLU A 424 -20.66 -3.23 -22.05
N VAL A 425 -21.66 -3.49 -21.22
CA VAL A 425 -21.73 -3.05 -19.83
C VAL A 425 -21.62 -4.30 -18.96
N CYS A 426 -20.58 -4.35 -18.14
CA CYS A 426 -20.34 -5.39 -17.16
C CYS A 426 -20.49 -4.76 -15.77
N VAL A 427 -21.09 -5.50 -14.85
CA VAL A 427 -21.25 -5.03 -13.47
C VAL A 427 -20.83 -6.15 -12.52
N SER A 428 -19.95 -5.84 -11.59
CA SER A 428 -19.46 -6.79 -10.59
C SER A 428 -19.33 -6.12 -9.22
N GLY A 429 -20.04 -6.62 -8.22
CA GLY A 429 -20.01 -6.06 -6.87
C GLY A 429 -21.24 -6.43 -6.07
N GLU A 430 -21.37 -5.83 -4.89
CA GLU A 430 -22.53 -6.02 -4.03
C GLU A 430 -23.79 -5.42 -4.67
N THR A 431 -24.92 -6.08 -4.48
CA THR A 431 -26.20 -5.64 -5.01
C THR A 431 -26.65 -4.34 -4.34
N PRO A 432 -27.43 -3.49 -5.03
CA PRO A 432 -28.02 -2.31 -4.42
C PRO A 432 -28.73 -2.65 -3.10
N GLU A 433 -28.61 -1.79 -2.09
CA GLU A 433 -29.40 -1.91 -0.86
C GLU A 433 -30.89 -2.04 -1.21
N GLY A 434 -31.53 -3.09 -0.69
CA GLY A 434 -32.95 -3.35 -0.92
C GLY A 434 -33.31 -4.23 -2.12
N VAL A 435 -32.34 -4.81 -2.83
CA VAL A 435 -32.59 -5.88 -3.81
C VAL A 435 -32.07 -7.22 -3.27
N ASP A 436 -32.99 -8.14 -2.97
CA ASP A 436 -32.69 -9.44 -2.34
C ASP A 436 -31.80 -10.37 -3.20
N SER A 437 -31.55 -10.06 -4.48
CA SER A 437 -30.70 -10.89 -5.36
C SER A 437 -30.10 -10.13 -6.55
N LEU A 438 -28.89 -10.54 -6.93
CA LEU A 438 -28.14 -9.98 -8.07
C LEU A 438 -28.87 -10.14 -9.41
N SER A 439 -29.58 -11.26 -9.59
CA SER A 439 -30.35 -11.52 -10.82
C SER A 439 -31.47 -10.51 -11.04
N LEU A 440 -32.20 -10.11 -9.98
CA LEU A 440 -33.24 -9.08 -10.07
C LEU A 440 -32.66 -7.70 -10.43
N GLY A 441 -31.50 -7.36 -9.85
CA GLY A 441 -30.78 -6.12 -10.17
C GLY A 441 -30.34 -6.09 -11.64
N LEU A 442 -29.75 -7.18 -12.14
CA LEU A 442 -29.28 -7.28 -13.52
C LEU A 442 -30.44 -7.27 -14.54
N SER A 443 -31.55 -7.93 -14.23
CA SER A 443 -32.77 -7.89 -15.06
C SER A 443 -33.37 -6.47 -15.15
N ALA A 444 -33.33 -5.71 -14.04
CA ALA A 444 -33.76 -4.32 -14.05
C ALA A 444 -32.78 -3.42 -14.83
N LEU A 445 -31.47 -3.68 -14.70
CA LEU A 445 -30.44 -2.98 -15.46
C LEU A 445 -30.58 -3.23 -16.97
N GLN A 446 -30.81 -4.46 -17.40
CA GLN A 446 -30.99 -4.78 -18.82
C GLN A 446 -32.14 -3.97 -19.45
N ARG A 447 -33.24 -3.81 -18.72
CA ARG A 447 -34.37 -2.97 -19.15
C ARG A 447 -33.97 -1.50 -19.22
N ALA A 448 -33.33 -0.97 -18.18
CA ALA A 448 -32.85 0.41 -18.15
C ALA A 448 -31.87 0.73 -19.29
N LEU A 449 -30.93 -0.18 -19.59
CA LEU A 449 -29.99 -0.01 -20.71
C LEU A 449 -30.71 0.07 -22.06
N THR A 450 -31.78 -0.70 -22.23
CA THR A 450 -32.61 -0.65 -23.45
C THR A 450 -33.33 0.70 -23.58
N GLU A 451 -33.66 1.35 -22.46
CA GLU A 451 -34.31 2.66 -22.41
C GLU A 451 -33.33 3.84 -22.59
N LEU A 452 -32.09 3.71 -22.12
CA LEU A 452 -31.08 4.79 -22.16
C LEU A 452 -30.54 5.07 -23.57
N ALA A 453 -30.18 4.02 -24.33
CA ALA A 453 -29.81 4.10 -25.75
C ALA A 453 -29.65 2.70 -26.35
N GLU A 454 -29.98 2.53 -27.64
CA GLU A 454 -29.82 1.26 -28.38
C GLU A 454 -28.37 0.73 -28.44
N ASN A 455 -27.40 1.54 -28.01
CA ASN A 455 -25.98 1.25 -28.06
C ASN A 455 -25.45 0.51 -26.81
N TRP A 456 -26.21 0.38 -25.73
CA TRP A 456 -25.73 -0.32 -24.53
C TRP A 456 -26.24 -1.75 -24.47
N VAL A 457 -25.36 -2.71 -24.18
CA VAL A 457 -25.74 -4.12 -24.00
C VAL A 457 -25.03 -4.69 -22.78
N LEU A 458 -25.73 -5.51 -21.98
CA LEU A 458 -25.05 -6.26 -20.92
C LEU A 458 -24.02 -7.23 -21.51
N CYS A 459 -22.91 -7.44 -20.81
CA CYS A 459 -21.93 -8.44 -21.19
C CYS A 459 -22.52 -9.87 -21.05
N ALA A 460 -21.93 -10.84 -21.74
CA ALA A 460 -22.43 -12.22 -21.75
C ALA A 460 -22.51 -12.85 -20.34
N HIS A 461 -21.59 -12.50 -19.45
CA HIS A 461 -21.57 -12.97 -18.07
C HIS A 461 -22.75 -12.43 -17.24
N CYS A 462 -23.02 -11.12 -17.32
CA CYS A 462 -24.17 -10.50 -16.66
C CYS A 462 -25.49 -11.03 -17.23
N ILE A 463 -25.58 -11.26 -18.54
CA ILE A 463 -26.78 -11.87 -19.16
C ILE A 463 -27.04 -13.28 -18.66
N ALA A 464 -25.99 -14.09 -18.49
CA ALA A 464 -26.14 -15.47 -18.00
C ALA A 464 -26.53 -15.52 -16.50
N THR A 465 -26.31 -14.43 -15.77
CA THR A 465 -26.57 -14.31 -14.33
C THR A 465 -27.92 -13.64 -14.02
N ALA A 466 -28.42 -12.82 -14.96
CA ALA A 466 -29.75 -12.19 -14.94
C ALA A 466 -30.86 -13.23 -15.18
#